data_AF-A0A7Z0RRN5-F1
#
_entry.id   AF-A0A7Z0RRN5-F1
#
_cell.length_a   1.000
_cell.length_b   1.000
_cell.length_c   1.000
_cell.angle_alpha   90.00
_cell.angle_beta   90.00
_cell.angle_gamma   90.00
#
_symmetry.space_group_name_H-M   'P 1'
#
loop_
_entity.id
_entity.type
_entity.pdbx_description
1 polymer ?
#
loop_
_entity_poly.entity_id
_entity_poly.type
_entity_poly.pdbx_seq_one_letter_code
_entity_poly.pdbx_strand_id
1 'polypeptide(L)'
;MRPGGTPRATVAIANLQDLPKGTKVGFKSPVDTSTEGDKQGTVEVTYPDGSKEDVPVIVKVVAPDADKYTPVAKDQTVEPGSTPKVEDSIANLPELPAGTTVAFKDPVDTTGEGDKPATVVVTYPDGSSEEVPVTVKVSKSATDADKNTPVAKDQTVEPGSTPKAEDSIANLPELPAGTTVA
;
A
#
# COMPACT_ATOMS: atom_id res chain seq x y z
N MET A 1 -14.98 7.72 17.36
CA MET A 1 -15.76 6.88 16.42
C MET A 1 -15.97 7.62 15.11
N ARG A 2 -16.31 6.95 14.00
CA ARG A 2 -16.55 7.61 12.71
C ARG A 2 -17.90 8.35 12.65
N PRO A 3 -18.06 9.34 11.76
CA PRO A 3 -19.35 10.00 11.53
C PRO A 3 -20.46 9.02 11.16
N GLY A 4 -21.68 9.31 11.62
CA GLY A 4 -22.88 8.50 11.40
C GLY A 4 -22.96 7.18 12.17
N GLY A 5 -21.91 6.81 12.93
CA GLY A 5 -21.95 5.62 13.77
C GLY A 5 -22.84 5.77 15.00
N THR A 6 -23.38 4.68 15.53
CA THR A 6 -24.16 4.69 16.77
C THR A 6 -23.26 4.45 18.00
N PRO A 7 -23.14 5.40 18.94
CA PRO A 7 -22.33 5.20 20.14
C PRO A 7 -22.99 4.17 21.07
N ARG A 8 -22.18 3.38 21.77
CA ARG A 8 -22.64 2.40 22.76
C ARG A 8 -22.36 2.93 24.16
N ALA A 9 -23.38 3.06 25.00
CA ALA A 9 -23.23 3.57 26.37
C ALA A 9 -22.25 2.71 27.21
N THR A 10 -22.13 1.42 26.87
CA THR A 10 -21.23 0.47 27.56
C THR A 10 -19.75 0.79 27.42
N VAL A 11 -19.32 1.46 26.35
CA VAL A 11 -17.92 1.94 26.19
C VAL A 11 -17.74 3.38 26.67
N ALA A 12 -18.83 4.10 26.96
CA ALA A 12 -18.75 5.47 27.49
C ALA A 12 -18.53 5.51 29.01
N ILE A 13 -18.81 4.42 29.72
CA ILE A 13 -18.61 4.27 31.16
C ILE A 13 -17.37 3.40 31.41
N ALA A 14 -16.23 4.03 31.72
CA ALA A 14 -14.94 3.35 31.82
C ALA A 14 -14.88 2.30 32.95
N ASN A 15 -15.57 2.55 34.07
CA ASN A 15 -15.60 1.69 35.25
C ASN A 15 -16.84 0.77 35.27
N LEU A 16 -17.48 0.50 34.13
CA LEU A 16 -18.71 -0.31 34.08
C LEU A 16 -18.53 -1.69 34.71
N GLN A 17 -17.34 -2.27 34.57
CA GLN A 17 -16.97 -3.58 35.14
C GLN A 17 -16.87 -3.59 36.67
N ASP A 18 -16.68 -2.43 37.30
CA ASP A 18 -16.56 -2.29 38.75
C ASP A 18 -17.92 -2.07 39.43
N LEU A 19 -18.97 -1.82 38.64
CA LEU A 19 -20.33 -1.60 39.13
C LEU A 19 -21.01 -2.92 39.53
N PRO A 20 -22.02 -2.87 40.43
CA PRO A 20 -22.77 -4.06 40.83
C PRO A 20 -23.30 -4.87 39.63
N LYS A 21 -23.21 -6.20 39.71
CA LYS A 21 -23.75 -7.09 38.66
C LYS A 21 -25.23 -6.83 38.43
N GLY A 22 -25.64 -6.70 37.17
CA GLY A 22 -27.00 -6.37 36.77
C GLY A 22 -27.24 -4.87 36.52
N THR A 23 -26.23 -4.01 36.75
CA THR A 23 -26.27 -2.61 36.34
C THR A 23 -26.49 -2.49 34.83
N LYS A 24 -27.42 -1.64 34.42
CA LYS A 24 -27.75 -1.36 33.01
C LYS A 24 -27.35 0.07 32.67
N VAL A 25 -26.89 0.27 31.44
CA VAL A 25 -26.51 1.61 30.94
C VAL A 25 -27.14 1.87 29.59
N GLY A 26 -27.57 3.10 29.35
CA GLY A 26 -28.13 3.55 28.08
C GLY A 26 -28.05 5.06 27.94
N PHE A 27 -27.96 5.57 26.72
CA PHE A 27 -28.09 7.00 26.48
C PHE A 27 -29.54 7.45 26.68
N LYS A 28 -29.77 8.57 27.37
CA LYS A 28 -31.13 9.13 27.58
C LYS A 28 -31.76 9.61 26.28
N SER A 29 -30.93 10.08 25.36
CA SER A 29 -31.32 10.56 24.03
C SER A 29 -30.27 10.10 23.01
N PRO A 30 -30.64 9.91 21.73
CA PRO A 30 -29.68 9.69 20.66
C PRO A 30 -28.65 10.82 20.62
N VAL A 31 -27.37 10.46 20.50
CA VAL A 31 -26.28 11.43 20.30
C VAL A 31 -26.10 11.63 18.80
N ASP A 32 -26.15 12.88 18.33
CA ASP A 32 -25.90 13.20 16.92
C ASP A 32 -24.41 13.07 16.59
N THR A 33 -24.08 12.02 15.83
CA THR A 33 -22.73 11.71 15.37
C THR A 33 -22.56 11.96 13.87
N SER A 34 -23.49 12.64 13.20
CA SER A 34 -23.44 12.87 11.75
C SER A 34 -22.23 13.69 11.30
N THR A 35 -21.63 14.47 12.20
CA THR A 35 -20.49 15.36 11.94
C THR A 35 -19.37 15.09 12.94
N GLU A 36 -18.14 15.46 12.56
CA GLU A 36 -16.98 15.36 13.43
C GLU A 36 -17.07 16.26 14.68
N GLY A 37 -16.17 16.00 15.63
CA GLY A 37 -16.02 16.74 16.87
C GLY A 37 -16.57 16.05 18.11
N ASP A 38 -16.47 16.75 19.23
CA ASP A 38 -16.92 16.28 20.52
C ASP A 38 -18.43 16.48 20.66
N LYS A 39 -19.17 15.38 20.88
CA LYS A 39 -20.62 15.37 21.01
C LYS A 39 -21.00 15.10 22.46
N GLN A 40 -21.77 16.00 23.06
CA GLN A 40 -22.27 15.81 24.42
C GLN A 40 -23.38 14.75 24.44
N GLY A 41 -23.33 13.88 25.43
CA GLY A 41 -24.38 12.90 25.72
C GLY A 41 -24.59 12.72 27.21
N THR A 42 -25.69 12.09 27.58
CA THR A 42 -25.99 11.70 28.96
C THR A 42 -26.32 10.22 29.00
N VAL A 43 -25.56 9.47 29.79
CA VAL A 43 -25.81 8.06 30.05
C VAL A 43 -26.61 7.94 31.34
N GLU A 44 -27.77 7.30 31.28
CA GLU A 44 -28.50 6.87 32.47
C GLU A 44 -27.96 5.49 32.89
N VAL A 45 -27.48 5.42 34.13
CA VAL A 45 -27.05 4.19 34.81
C VAL A 45 -28.19 3.75 35.71
N THR A 46 -28.65 2.50 35.56
CA THR A 46 -29.67 1.90 36.42
C THR A 46 -29.06 0.74 37.20
N TYR A 47 -28.98 0.88 38.51
CA TYR A 47 -28.43 -0.13 39.41
C TYR A 47 -29.44 -1.27 39.69
N PRO A 48 -29.00 -2.42 40.22
CA PRO A 48 -29.88 -3.56 40.50
C PRO A 48 -31.00 -3.27 41.50
N ASP A 49 -30.80 -2.31 42.41
CA ASP A 49 -31.81 -1.85 43.38
C ASP A 49 -32.84 -0.88 42.76
N GLY A 50 -32.69 -0.57 41.48
CA GLY A 50 -33.55 0.36 40.74
C GLY A 50 -33.17 1.83 40.89
N SER A 51 -32.17 2.16 41.71
CA SER A 51 -31.63 3.52 41.78
C SER A 51 -30.97 3.90 40.45
N LYS A 52 -30.96 5.20 40.16
CA LYS A 52 -30.49 5.74 38.88
C LYS A 52 -29.55 6.91 39.06
N GLU A 53 -28.62 7.05 38.12
CA GLU A 53 -27.66 8.13 38.06
C GLU A 53 -27.46 8.57 36.61
N ASP A 54 -27.37 9.89 36.40
CA ASP A 54 -27.11 10.48 35.08
C ASP A 54 -25.65 10.92 35.00
N VAL A 55 -24.92 10.35 34.05
CA VAL A 55 -23.50 10.65 33.84
C VAL A 55 -23.33 11.43 32.53
N PRO A 56 -22.86 12.68 32.58
CA PRO A 56 -22.50 13.41 31.36
C PRO A 56 -21.24 12.79 30.74
N VAL A 57 -21.27 12.57 29.43
CA VAL A 57 -20.17 11.99 28.67
C VAL A 57 -19.90 12.78 27.40
N ILE A 58 -18.67 12.67 26.90
CA ILE A 58 -18.27 13.20 25.59
C ILE A 58 -18.03 12.04 24.64
N VAL A 59 -18.75 12.05 23.51
CA VAL A 59 -18.54 11.12 22.40
C VAL A 59 -17.71 11.83 21.34
N LYS A 60 -16.45 11.42 21.19
CA LYS A 60 -15.55 11.97 20.17
C LYS A 60 -15.81 11.34 18.80
N VAL A 61 -16.22 12.16 17.83
CA VAL A 61 -16.42 11.75 16.43
C VAL A 61 -15.27 12.28 15.58
N VAL A 62 -14.62 11.42 14.81
CA VAL A 62 -13.46 11.74 13.96
C VAL A 62 -13.63 11.07 12.61
N ALA A 63 -13.30 11.74 11.51
CA ALA A 63 -13.26 11.08 10.21
C ALA A 63 -12.26 9.92 10.22
N PRO A 64 -12.54 8.81 9.50
CA PRO A 64 -11.57 7.78 9.26
C PRO A 64 -10.42 8.32 8.41
N ASP A 65 -9.23 7.74 8.54
CA ASP A 65 -8.05 8.18 7.79
C ASP A 65 -8.20 7.93 6.28
N ALA A 66 -8.93 6.88 5.87
CA ALA A 66 -9.30 6.66 4.46
C ALA A 66 -10.11 7.81 3.82
N ASP A 67 -10.78 8.66 4.61
CA ASP A 67 -11.48 9.85 4.09
C ASP A 67 -10.56 11.09 4.03
N LYS A 68 -9.40 11.06 4.71
CA LYS A 68 -8.47 12.19 4.84
C LYS A 68 -7.26 12.07 3.91
N TYR A 69 -6.86 10.85 3.62
CA TYR A 69 -5.69 10.55 2.80
C TYR A 69 -6.12 10.01 1.45
N THR A 70 -5.25 10.18 0.45
CA THR A 70 -5.46 9.64 -0.88
C THR A 70 -4.14 9.05 -1.36
N PRO A 71 -4.00 7.71 -1.35
CA PRO A 71 -2.83 7.05 -1.88
C PRO A 71 -2.71 7.31 -3.37
N VAL A 72 -1.49 7.56 -3.82
CA VAL A 72 -1.17 7.85 -5.22
C VAL A 72 -0.61 6.58 -5.85
N ALA A 73 -1.38 6.00 -6.77
CA ALA A 73 -0.94 4.85 -7.57
C ALA A 73 0.36 5.16 -8.31
N LYS A 74 1.23 4.16 -8.38
CA LYS A 74 2.47 4.20 -9.15
C LYS A 74 2.61 2.91 -9.95
N ASP A 75 2.85 3.06 -11.24
CA ASP A 75 3.17 1.91 -12.08
C ASP A 75 4.60 1.45 -11.78
N GLN A 76 4.76 0.13 -11.71
CA GLN A 76 6.07 -0.50 -11.54
C GLN A 76 6.36 -1.45 -12.71
N THR A 77 7.63 -1.67 -13.01
CA THR A 77 8.07 -2.60 -14.05
C THR A 77 8.93 -3.69 -13.44
N VAL A 78 8.66 -4.94 -13.79
CA VAL A 78 9.37 -6.13 -13.30
C VAL A 78 9.69 -7.08 -14.45
N GLU A 79 10.65 -7.97 -14.22
CA GLU A 79 11.02 -9.02 -15.17
C GLU A 79 10.06 -10.22 -15.07
N PRO A 80 9.92 -11.02 -16.13
CA PRO A 80 9.08 -12.22 -16.10
C PRO A 80 9.43 -13.16 -14.93
N GLY A 81 8.41 -13.60 -14.20
CA GLY A 81 8.54 -14.50 -13.05
C GLY A 81 9.01 -13.84 -11.74
N SER A 82 9.26 -12.53 -11.73
CA SER A 82 9.62 -11.79 -10.51
C SER A 82 8.41 -11.51 -9.63
N THR A 83 8.60 -11.41 -8.31
CA THR A 83 7.54 -10.96 -7.40
C THR A 83 7.58 -9.43 -7.26
N PRO A 84 6.53 -8.69 -7.66
CA PRO A 84 6.49 -7.24 -7.49
C PRO A 84 6.38 -6.88 -6.01
N LYS A 85 6.99 -5.76 -5.62
CA LYS A 85 6.87 -5.21 -4.27
C LYS A 85 5.71 -4.24 -4.23
N VAL A 86 4.80 -4.39 -3.28
CA VAL A 86 3.60 -3.55 -3.21
C VAL A 86 3.94 -2.10 -2.87
N GLU A 87 5.02 -1.87 -2.12
CA GLU A 87 5.49 -0.54 -1.73
C GLU A 87 5.94 0.28 -2.94
N ASP A 88 6.41 -0.39 -4.00
CA ASP A 88 6.79 0.27 -5.26
C ASP A 88 5.57 0.72 -6.08
N SER A 89 4.36 0.28 -5.71
CA SER A 89 3.10 0.63 -6.37
C SER A 89 2.33 1.81 -5.75
N ILE A 90 2.81 2.38 -4.65
CA ILE A 90 2.20 3.57 -4.01
C ILE A 90 3.28 4.65 -3.85
N ALA A 91 3.13 5.77 -4.57
CA ALA A 91 4.16 6.82 -4.64
C ALA A 91 4.33 7.58 -3.33
N ASN A 92 3.23 7.87 -2.62
CA ASN A 92 3.21 8.72 -1.43
C ASN A 92 3.08 7.91 -0.13
N LEU A 93 3.53 6.65 -0.12
CA LEU A 93 3.48 5.80 1.08
C LEU A 93 4.09 6.48 2.34
N PRO A 94 5.21 7.24 2.26
CA PRO A 94 5.76 7.96 3.42
C PRO A 94 4.94 9.15 3.91
N GLU A 95 3.99 9.65 3.11
CA GLU A 95 3.11 10.76 3.47
C GLU A 95 1.82 10.28 4.16
N LEU A 96 1.54 8.97 4.09
CA LEU A 96 0.42 8.36 4.79
C LEU A 96 0.72 8.24 6.31
N PRO A 97 -0.32 8.10 7.16
CA PRO A 97 -0.14 7.93 8.60
C PRO A 97 0.85 6.82 8.96
N ALA A 98 1.68 7.06 9.97
CA ALA A 98 2.61 6.05 10.47
C ALA A 98 1.86 4.80 10.95
N GLY A 99 2.29 3.62 10.47
CA GLY A 99 1.59 2.35 10.72
C GLY A 99 0.60 1.95 9.62
N THR A 100 0.45 2.77 8.56
CA THR A 100 -0.25 2.35 7.35
C THR A 100 0.44 1.14 6.73
N THR A 101 -0.34 0.15 6.33
CA THR A 101 0.13 -1.07 5.69
C THR A 101 -0.46 -1.18 4.29
N VAL A 102 0.27 -1.83 3.40
CA VAL A 102 -0.14 -2.06 2.01
C VAL A 102 0.03 -3.53 1.65
N ALA A 103 -0.89 -4.04 0.84
CA ALA A 103 -0.81 -5.39 0.29
C ALA A 103 -1.51 -5.43 -1.07
N PHE A 104 -1.03 -6.25 -2.00
CA PHE A 104 -1.85 -6.60 -3.15
C PHE A 104 -3.07 -7.39 -2.68
N LYS A 105 -4.25 -7.06 -3.20
CA LYS A 105 -5.50 -7.77 -2.91
C LYS A 105 -5.41 -9.24 -3.30
N ASP A 106 -4.79 -9.49 -4.46
CA ASP A 106 -4.52 -10.81 -5.03
C ASP A 106 -3.07 -10.88 -5.54
N PRO A 107 -2.44 -12.08 -5.58
CA PRO A 107 -1.12 -12.24 -6.19
C PRO A 107 -1.08 -11.79 -7.65
N VAL A 108 -0.03 -11.08 -8.05
CA VAL A 108 0.15 -10.62 -9.44
C VAL A 108 0.92 -11.66 -10.25
N ASP A 109 0.32 -12.19 -11.32
CA ASP A 109 1.00 -13.11 -12.25
C ASP A 109 1.95 -12.35 -13.18
N THR A 110 3.24 -12.59 -12.98
CA THR A 110 4.32 -11.96 -13.76
C THR A 110 4.98 -12.91 -14.76
N THR A 111 4.42 -14.10 -15.00
CA THR A 111 5.08 -15.09 -15.88
C THR A 111 5.10 -14.69 -17.35
N GLY A 112 4.07 -13.98 -17.81
CA GLY A 112 3.97 -13.44 -19.17
C GLY A 112 4.18 -11.94 -19.23
N GLU A 113 4.76 -11.45 -20.32
CA GLU A 113 4.94 -10.01 -20.58
C GLU A 113 3.60 -9.25 -20.66
N GLY A 114 3.68 -7.92 -20.57
CA GLY A 114 2.58 -6.98 -20.72
C GLY A 114 2.13 -6.35 -19.40
N ASP A 115 1.13 -5.48 -19.51
CA ASP A 115 0.56 -4.76 -18.38
C ASP A 115 -0.38 -5.66 -17.57
N LYS A 116 -0.13 -5.77 -16.28
CA LYS A 116 -0.92 -6.56 -15.33
C LYS A 116 -1.69 -5.60 -14.41
N PRO A 117 -3.02 -5.45 -14.59
CA PRO A 117 -3.82 -4.67 -13.64
C PRO A 117 -3.82 -5.38 -12.29
N ALA A 118 -3.63 -4.63 -11.22
CA ALA A 118 -3.65 -5.11 -9.85
C ALA A 118 -4.36 -4.10 -8.95
N THR A 119 -4.70 -4.55 -7.74
CA THR A 119 -5.31 -3.69 -6.72
C THR A 119 -4.48 -3.77 -5.46
N VAL A 120 -4.11 -2.60 -4.92
CA VAL A 120 -3.44 -2.47 -3.63
C VAL A 120 -4.49 -2.10 -2.59
N VAL A 121 -4.55 -2.86 -1.50
CA VAL A 121 -5.32 -2.52 -0.31
C VAL A 121 -4.43 -1.70 0.61
N VAL A 122 -4.85 -0.47 0.92
CA VAL A 122 -4.18 0.41 1.88
C VAL A 122 -4.98 0.37 3.17
N THR A 123 -4.35 -0.05 4.27
CA THR A 123 -4.99 -0.15 5.60
C THR A 123 -4.33 0.80 6.57
N TYR A 124 -5.11 1.71 7.14
CA TYR A 124 -4.67 2.75 8.06
C TYR A 124 -4.66 2.27 9.52
N PRO A 125 -3.91 2.95 10.41
CA PRO A 125 -3.84 2.60 11.84
C PRO A 125 -5.19 2.64 12.57
N ASP A 126 -6.13 3.46 12.12
CA ASP A 126 -7.48 3.55 12.68
C ASP A 126 -8.41 2.38 12.23
N GLY A 127 -7.88 1.47 11.42
CA GLY A 127 -8.57 0.30 10.87
C GLY A 127 -9.42 0.60 9.63
N SER A 128 -9.48 1.85 9.18
CA SER A 128 -10.06 2.17 7.87
C SER A 128 -9.15 1.71 6.74
N SER A 129 -9.73 1.51 5.56
CA SER A 129 -8.99 1.02 4.40
C SER A 129 -9.62 1.46 3.09
N GLU A 130 -8.82 1.54 2.04
CA GLU A 130 -9.27 1.80 0.67
C GLU A 130 -8.50 0.94 -0.35
N GLU A 131 -9.05 0.83 -1.57
CA GLU A 131 -8.46 0.06 -2.66
C GLU A 131 -7.97 0.98 -3.77
N VAL A 132 -6.73 0.76 -4.19
CA VAL A 132 -6.03 1.58 -5.17
C VAL A 132 -5.71 0.73 -6.39
N PRO A 133 -6.30 1.01 -7.56
CA PRO A 133 -5.94 0.32 -8.80
C PRO A 133 -4.54 0.75 -9.26
N VAL A 134 -3.71 -0.21 -9.65
CA VAL A 134 -2.34 0.01 -10.12
C VAL A 134 -2.03 -0.89 -11.31
N THR A 135 -0.96 -0.58 -12.06
CA THR A 135 -0.46 -1.45 -13.13
C THR A 135 0.95 -1.95 -12.80
N VAL A 136 1.14 -3.26 -12.88
CA VAL A 136 2.47 -3.90 -12.86
C VAL A 136 2.82 -4.28 -14.29
N LYS A 137 3.79 -3.60 -14.89
CA LYS A 137 4.28 -3.93 -16.23
C LYS A 137 5.32 -5.05 -16.15
N VAL A 138 5.08 -6.12 -16.88
CA VAL A 138 6.07 -7.19 -17.05
C VAL A 138 6.76 -6.98 -18.39
N SER A 139 8.06 -6.73 -18.37
CA SER A 139 8.85 -6.53 -19.59
C SER A 139 10.14 -7.33 -19.54
N LYS A 140 10.55 -7.84 -20.71
CA LYS A 140 11.84 -8.51 -20.85
C LYS A 140 12.98 -7.62 -20.35
N SER A 141 13.91 -8.22 -19.63
CA SER A 141 15.20 -7.60 -19.35
C SER A 141 15.88 -7.20 -20.66
N ALA A 142 16.47 -6.01 -20.70
CA ALA A 142 17.34 -5.64 -21.81
C ALA A 142 18.48 -6.66 -21.92
N THR A 143 18.61 -7.27 -23.09
CA THR A 143 19.67 -8.21 -23.41
C THR A 143 21.02 -7.48 -23.52
N ASP A 144 22.13 -8.23 -23.51
CA ASP A 144 23.44 -7.62 -23.76
C ASP A 144 23.51 -6.97 -25.15
N ALA A 145 22.79 -7.50 -26.14
CA ALA A 145 22.68 -6.89 -27.46
C ALA A 145 21.89 -5.57 -27.44
N ASP A 146 20.89 -5.43 -26.56
CA ASP A 146 20.14 -4.17 -26.40
C ASP A 146 20.97 -3.09 -25.70
N LYS A 147 21.92 -3.50 -24.85
CA LYS A 147 22.75 -2.60 -24.03
C LYS A 147 24.06 -2.19 -24.70
N ASN A 148 24.54 -2.96 -25.67
CA ASN A 148 25.87 -2.79 -26.24
C ASN A 148 25.80 -2.68 -27.76
N THR A 149 26.54 -1.71 -28.31
CA THR A 149 26.70 -1.54 -29.76
C THR A 149 28.16 -1.81 -30.13
N PRO A 150 28.48 -2.91 -30.82
CA PRO A 150 29.82 -3.15 -31.34
C PRO A 150 30.21 -2.09 -32.37
N VAL A 151 31.43 -1.56 -32.24
CA VAL A 151 31.98 -0.56 -33.16
C VAL A 151 32.90 -1.28 -34.13
N ALA A 152 32.50 -1.32 -35.40
CA ALA A 152 33.30 -1.92 -36.45
C ALA A 152 34.62 -1.14 -36.67
N LYS A 153 35.66 -1.87 -37.04
CA LYS A 153 36.98 -1.37 -37.40
C LYS A 153 37.48 -2.07 -38.64
N ASP A 154 37.95 -1.29 -39.61
CA ASP A 154 38.60 -1.83 -40.79
C ASP A 154 39.92 -2.51 -40.41
N GLN A 155 40.18 -3.65 -41.03
CA GLN A 155 41.44 -4.37 -40.90
C GLN A 155 42.10 -4.53 -42.27
N THR A 156 43.43 -4.46 -42.29
CA THR A 156 44.24 -4.67 -43.48
C THR A 156 45.19 -5.81 -43.20
N VAL A 157 45.21 -6.82 -44.07
CA VAL A 157 46.07 -7.99 -43.97
C VAL A 157 46.83 -8.23 -45.28
N GLU A 158 47.97 -8.90 -45.21
CA GLU A 158 48.75 -9.25 -46.40
C GLU A 158 48.08 -10.39 -47.21
N PRO A 159 48.26 -10.44 -48.54
CA PRO A 159 47.75 -11.53 -49.38
C PRO A 159 48.16 -12.91 -48.86
N GLY A 160 47.19 -13.80 -48.64
CA GLY A 160 47.41 -15.14 -48.10
C GLY A 160 47.32 -15.26 -46.57
N SER A 161 47.15 -14.14 -45.85
CA SER A 161 46.91 -14.14 -44.40
C SER A 161 45.45 -14.47 -44.06
N THR A 162 45.23 -15.04 -42.87
CA THR A 162 43.87 -15.22 -42.31
C THR A 162 43.56 -14.06 -41.36
N PRO A 163 42.56 -13.20 -41.67
CA PRO A 163 42.13 -12.12 -40.77
C PRO A 163 41.52 -12.67 -39.47
N LYS A 164 41.62 -11.92 -38.37
CA LYS A 164 40.96 -12.25 -37.09
C LYS A 164 39.72 -11.39 -36.90
N ALA A 165 38.62 -11.99 -36.47
CA ALA A 165 37.36 -11.26 -36.26
C ALA A 165 37.49 -10.23 -35.13
N GLU A 166 38.27 -10.56 -34.10
CA GLU A 166 38.60 -9.69 -32.96
C GLU A 166 39.22 -8.36 -33.38
N ASP A 167 40.07 -8.39 -34.41
CA ASP A 167 40.76 -7.19 -34.90
C ASP A 167 39.81 -6.21 -35.61
N SER A 168 38.59 -6.64 -35.94
CA SER A 168 37.56 -5.84 -36.60
C SER A 168 36.53 -5.20 -35.67
N ILE A 169 36.64 -5.37 -34.35
CA ILE A 169 35.74 -4.73 -33.37
C ILE A 169 36.56 -3.83 -32.44
N ALA A 170 36.39 -2.51 -32.57
CA ALA A 170 37.17 -1.51 -31.86
C ALA A 170 36.95 -1.51 -30.33
N ASN A 171 35.72 -1.75 -29.89
CA ASN A 171 35.31 -1.70 -28.49
C ASN A 171 35.12 -3.08 -27.86
N LEU A 172 35.77 -4.13 -28.39
CA LEU A 172 35.68 -5.49 -27.85
C LEU A 172 35.97 -5.57 -26.33
N PRO A 173 36.95 -4.84 -25.75
CA PRO A 173 37.20 -4.83 -24.31
C PRO A 173 36.10 -4.17 -23.46
N GLU A 174 35.23 -3.37 -24.07
CA GLU A 174 34.10 -2.70 -23.41
C GLU A 174 32.83 -3.55 -23.42
N LEU A 175 32.78 -4.61 -24.25
CA LEU A 175 31.68 -5.55 -24.29
C LEU A 175 31.70 -6.49 -23.07
N PRO A 176 30.54 -7.07 -22.68
CA PRO A 176 30.46 -7.99 -21.54
C PRO A 176 31.49 -9.12 -21.61
N ALA A 177 32.04 -9.50 -20.46
CA ALA A 177 33.02 -10.57 -20.36
C ALA A 177 32.47 -11.89 -20.94
N GLY A 178 33.26 -12.58 -21.76
CA GLY A 178 32.85 -13.79 -22.47
C GLY A 178 32.22 -13.55 -23.84
N THR A 179 32.10 -12.30 -24.29
CA THR A 179 31.71 -11.99 -25.68
C THR A 179 32.70 -12.62 -26.66
N THR A 180 32.18 -13.44 -27.58
CA THR A 180 32.96 -14.04 -28.68
C THR A 180 32.59 -13.37 -30.00
N VAL A 181 33.59 -13.17 -30.85
CA VAL A 181 33.42 -12.69 -32.22
C VAL A 181 33.96 -13.76 -33.16
N ALA A 182 33.25 -14.03 -34.24
CA ALA A 182 33.54 -15.10 -35.18
C ALA A 182 33.16 -14.69 -36.60
#